data_AF-A0A7Y5ET95-F1
#
_entry.id   AF-A0A7Y5ET95-F1
#
_cell.length_a   1.000
_cell.length_b   1.000
_cell.length_c   1.000
_cell.angle_alpha   90.00
_cell.angle_beta   90.00
_cell.angle_gamma   90.00
#
_symmetry.space_group_name_H-M   'P 1'
#
loop_
_entity.id
_entity.type
_entity.pdbx_description
1 polymer ?
#
loop_
_entity_poly.entity_id
_entity_poly.type
_entity_poly.pdbx_seq_one_letter_code
_entity_poly.pdbx_strand_id
1 'polypeptide(L)'
;MRAQNAQHFYYIIKKSAVESGKLKIIFKDENSIVRPLRMCYPKLKAEDLTMQNGIPVFHFEKIKSSEYDSVPGCISNTTPSGRFEIDVSKKKVGDENIIAKIPFHAFTWGVSVIPYRIRFPQNNIPLSSETKIDFSFMYGFTTGTAKINHERITHFYFTTSAFVGATSASLKTETVTNPQLLSIDQNNVAFAYGLNLMAGRNNFGVSFSLGFDVALGKNSSIWIYQNKPWIGIGFSSNLGLLK
;
A
#
# COMPACT_ATOMS: atom_id res chain seq x y z
N MET A 1 -10.63 16.60 -5.85
CA MET A 1 -9.85 15.38 -6.15
C MET A 1 -10.00 14.38 -5.01
N ARG A 2 -10.87 13.36 -5.14
CA ARG A 2 -10.87 12.19 -4.25
C ARG A 2 -9.88 11.17 -4.83
N ALA A 3 -8.60 11.30 -4.51
CA ALA A 3 -7.53 10.53 -5.15
C ALA A 3 -6.86 9.49 -4.24
N GLN A 4 -7.32 9.30 -3.01
CA GLN A 4 -6.77 8.28 -2.12
C GLN A 4 -7.77 7.13 -1.99
N ASN A 5 -7.46 5.99 -2.62
CA ASN A 5 -8.23 4.76 -2.42
C ASN A 5 -7.77 4.11 -1.10
N ALA A 6 -7.98 4.84 0.01
CA ALA A 6 -7.74 4.37 1.37
C ALA A 6 -8.98 3.68 1.96
N GLN A 7 -9.96 3.36 1.11
CA GLN A 7 -11.08 2.52 1.47
C GLN A 7 -10.52 1.18 1.95
N HIS A 8 -10.97 0.72 3.12
CA HIS A 8 -10.58 -0.53 3.75
C HIS A 8 -9.16 -0.59 4.36
N PHE A 9 -8.54 0.55 4.65
CA PHE A 9 -7.39 0.55 5.57
C PHE A 9 -7.86 0.33 7.01
N TYR A 10 -7.23 -0.62 7.71
CA TYR A 10 -7.50 -0.87 9.13
C TYR A 10 -6.63 0.04 9.99
N TYR A 11 -7.22 1.12 10.48
CA TYR A 11 -6.60 2.06 11.40
C TYR A 11 -6.69 1.53 12.83
N ILE A 12 -5.56 1.48 13.53
CA ILE A 12 -5.50 1.03 14.92
C ILE A 12 -5.48 2.25 15.83
N ILE A 13 -6.60 2.50 16.50
CA ILE A 13 -6.74 3.52 17.52
C ILE A 13 -6.38 2.88 18.87
N LYS A 14 -5.47 3.48 19.63
CA LYS A 14 -5.04 2.99 20.96
C LYS A 14 -5.69 3.82 22.07
N LYS A 15 -6.18 3.17 23.13
CA LYS A 15 -6.81 3.84 24.27
C LYS A 15 -5.89 4.87 24.91
N SER A 16 -4.63 4.48 25.10
CA SER A 16 -3.58 5.37 25.65
C SER A 16 -3.32 6.62 24.81
N ALA A 17 -3.51 6.57 23.48
CA ALA A 17 -3.40 7.76 22.64
C ALA A 17 -4.57 8.72 22.85
N VAL A 18 -5.76 8.19 23.10
CA VAL A 18 -6.97 8.97 23.40
C VAL A 18 -6.89 9.58 24.80
N GLU A 19 -6.57 8.77 25.81
CA GLU A 19 -6.48 9.21 27.21
C GLU A 19 -5.34 10.21 27.46
N SER A 20 -4.22 10.08 26.76
CA SER A 20 -3.11 11.05 26.85
C SER A 20 -3.38 12.35 26.11
N GLY A 21 -4.51 12.48 25.41
CA GLY A 21 -4.84 13.66 24.60
C GLY A 21 -4.05 13.77 23.28
N LYS A 22 -3.21 12.79 22.94
CA LYS A 22 -2.49 12.74 21.65
C LYS A 22 -3.44 12.56 20.47
N LEU A 23 -4.59 11.95 20.70
CA LEU A 23 -5.66 11.78 19.72
C LEU A 23 -7.00 12.13 20.37
N LYS A 24 -7.59 13.25 19.97
CA LYS A 24 -8.91 13.64 20.47
C LYS A 24 -10.00 13.18 19.49
N ILE A 25 -10.87 12.29 19.96
CA ILE A 25 -11.99 11.75 19.18
C ILE A 25 -13.28 12.39 19.69
N ILE A 26 -14.11 12.88 18.77
CA ILE A 26 -15.42 13.45 19.06
C ILE A 26 -16.47 12.59 18.35
N PHE A 27 -17.43 12.07 19.10
CA PHE A 27 -18.59 11.41 18.52
C PHE A 27 -19.75 12.39 18.39
N LYS A 28 -20.34 12.44 17.20
CA LYS A 28 -21.60 13.15 16.94
C LYS A 28 -22.64 12.16 16.46
N ASP A 29 -23.82 12.22 17.07
CA ASP A 29 -24.96 11.41 16.64
C ASP A 29 -25.53 11.91 15.30
N GLU A 30 -26.58 11.25 14.81
CA GLU A 30 -27.25 11.59 13.55
C GLU A 30 -27.78 13.05 13.53
N ASN A 31 -28.09 13.62 14.69
CA ASN A 31 -28.52 15.01 14.85
C ASN A 31 -27.35 15.98 15.01
N SER A 32 -26.11 15.52 14.78
CA SER A 32 -24.88 16.30 14.99
C SER A 32 -24.63 16.77 16.42
N ILE A 33 -25.32 16.17 17.41
CA ILE A 33 -25.12 16.48 18.82
C ILE A 33 -23.90 15.70 19.32
N VAL A 34 -22.97 16.40 19.96
CA VAL A 34 -21.80 15.78 20.57
C VAL A 34 -22.24 14.97 21.79
N ARG A 35 -21.96 13.67 21.79
CA ARG A 35 -22.19 12.81 22.97
C ARG A 35 -20.85 12.44 23.62
N PRO A 36 -20.78 12.41 24.96
CA PRO A 36 -19.59 11.91 25.64
C PRO A 36 -19.49 10.40 25.43
N LEU A 37 -18.52 9.96 24.62
CA LEU A 37 -18.13 8.57 24.50
C LEU A 37 -16.69 8.39 24.99
N ARG A 38 -16.42 7.25 25.62
CA ARG A 38 -15.09 6.83 26.06
C ARG A 38 -14.70 5.51 25.40
N MET A 39 -13.41 5.40 25.12
CA MET A 39 -12.84 4.18 24.59
C MET A 39 -12.55 3.20 25.74
N CYS A 40 -13.32 2.12 25.81
CA CYS A 40 -13.19 1.13 26.88
C CYS A 40 -12.20 0.01 26.52
N TYR A 41 -12.25 -0.45 25.27
CA TYR A 41 -11.26 -1.38 24.70
C TYR A 41 -9.85 -0.77 24.67
N PRO A 42 -8.78 -1.58 24.85
CA PRO A 42 -7.41 -1.10 24.74
C PRO A 42 -7.04 -0.64 23.32
N LYS A 43 -7.68 -1.23 22.30
CA LYS A 43 -7.51 -0.90 20.88
C LYS A 43 -8.85 -0.99 20.17
N LEU A 44 -9.11 -0.06 19.26
CA LEU A 44 -10.24 -0.11 18.33
C LEU A 44 -9.72 -0.14 16.90
N LYS A 45 -10.40 -0.92 16.05
CA LYS A 45 -10.16 -0.95 14.61
C LYS A 45 -11.18 -0.02 13.95
N ALA A 46 -10.68 0.96 13.22
CA ALA A 46 -11.50 1.83 12.39
C ALA A 46 -11.18 1.57 10.91
N GLU A 47 -12.20 1.72 10.08
CA GLU A 47 -12.13 1.68 8.62
C GLU A 47 -12.36 3.11 8.07
N ASP A 48 -12.05 3.29 6.80
CA ASP A 48 -12.48 4.44 5.99
C ASP A 48 -12.27 5.82 6.64
N LEU A 49 -11.01 6.17 6.87
CA LEU A 49 -10.60 7.51 7.24
C LEU A 49 -10.74 8.47 6.05
N THR A 50 -11.68 9.40 6.13
CA THR A 50 -12.00 10.35 5.06
C THR A 50 -12.05 11.79 5.57
N MET A 51 -11.83 12.76 4.69
CA MET A 51 -12.07 14.19 5.00
C MET A 51 -13.48 14.57 4.59
N GLN A 52 -14.31 14.98 5.55
CA GLN A 52 -15.65 15.50 5.33
C GLN A 52 -15.70 16.95 5.82
N ASN A 53 -15.91 17.90 4.91
CA ASN A 53 -15.95 19.35 5.22
C ASN A 53 -14.73 19.84 6.02
N GLY A 54 -13.53 19.35 5.70
CA GLY A 54 -12.30 19.71 6.42
C GLY A 54 -12.08 18.96 7.74
N ILE A 55 -12.97 18.03 8.10
CA ILE A 55 -12.88 17.25 9.33
C ILE A 55 -12.50 15.80 8.99
N PRO A 56 -11.47 15.21 9.63
CA PRO A 56 -11.17 13.79 9.49
C PRO A 56 -12.23 12.96 10.21
N VAL A 57 -12.87 12.05 9.48
CA VAL A 57 -13.93 11.17 9.99
C VAL A 57 -13.54 9.70 9.79
N PHE A 58 -13.75 8.89 10.82
CA PHE A 58 -13.66 7.44 10.78
C PHE A 58 -15.04 6.79 10.70
N HIS A 59 -15.08 5.60 10.10
CA HIS A 59 -16.17 4.67 10.22
C HIS A 59 -15.65 3.45 11.00
N PHE A 60 -16.27 3.11 12.12
CA PHE A 60 -15.87 1.88 12.82
C PHE A 60 -16.53 0.69 12.14
N GLU A 61 -15.76 -0.38 11.90
CA GLU A 61 -16.36 -1.69 11.62
C GLU A 61 -17.25 -2.06 12.83
N LYS A 62 -18.32 -2.82 12.58
CA LYS A 62 -19.19 -3.32 13.63
C LYS A 62 -18.34 -3.96 14.74
N ILE A 63 -18.36 -3.37 15.94
CA ILE A 63 -17.59 -3.84 17.08
C ILE A 63 -18.13 -5.22 17.46
N LYS A 64 -17.34 -6.27 17.23
CA LYS A 64 -17.80 -7.66 17.35
C LYS A 64 -17.96 -8.15 18.79
N SER A 65 -17.45 -7.40 19.78
CA SER A 65 -17.48 -7.79 21.19
C SER A 65 -18.60 -7.08 21.94
N SER A 66 -19.32 -7.85 22.77
CA SER A 66 -20.37 -7.37 23.67
C SER A 66 -19.88 -7.07 25.09
N GLU A 67 -18.57 -7.21 25.35
CA GLU A 67 -17.97 -7.09 26.69
C GLU A 67 -18.32 -5.77 27.40
N TYR A 68 -18.38 -4.67 26.65
CA TYR A 68 -18.68 -3.33 27.18
C TYR A 68 -20.06 -2.79 26.77
N ASP A 69 -20.97 -3.64 26.28
CA ASP A 69 -22.31 -3.20 25.85
C ASP A 69 -23.16 -2.67 27.01
N SER A 70 -22.93 -3.18 28.23
CA SER A 70 -23.63 -2.77 29.45
C SER A 70 -23.00 -1.56 30.13
N VAL A 71 -21.81 -1.12 29.71
CA VAL A 71 -21.09 -0.03 30.36
C VAL A 71 -21.47 1.31 29.72
N PRO A 72 -22.12 2.24 30.45
CA PRO A 72 -22.57 3.50 29.88
C PRO A 72 -21.41 4.32 29.30
N GLY A 73 -21.64 4.87 28.11
CA GLY A 73 -20.72 5.73 27.38
C GLY A 73 -19.51 5.00 26.76
N CYS A 74 -19.41 3.68 26.85
CA CYS A 74 -18.38 2.94 26.14
C CYS A 74 -18.69 2.82 24.65
N ILE A 75 -17.65 3.00 23.82
CA ILE A 75 -17.73 2.63 22.40
C ILE A 75 -17.81 1.10 22.31
N SER A 76 -18.93 0.59 21.82
CA SER A 76 -19.38 -0.81 21.89
C SER A 76 -20.32 -1.16 20.72
N ASN A 77 -20.85 -2.38 20.67
CA ASN A 77 -21.77 -2.81 19.62
C ASN A 77 -23.16 -2.13 19.73
N THR A 78 -23.49 -1.58 20.91
CA THR A 78 -24.72 -0.82 21.18
C THR A 78 -24.56 0.69 20.94
N THR A 79 -23.38 1.14 20.52
CA THR A 79 -23.16 2.57 20.21
C THR A 79 -24.06 2.98 19.05
N PRO A 80 -24.85 4.06 19.19
CA PRO A 80 -25.72 4.55 18.11
C PRO A 80 -24.93 4.85 16.85
N SER A 81 -25.61 4.73 15.71
CA SER A 81 -25.11 5.25 14.44
C SER A 81 -24.73 6.73 14.58
N GLY A 82 -23.60 7.10 13.99
CA GLY A 82 -23.06 8.46 14.09
C GLY A 82 -21.71 8.58 13.41
N ARG A 83 -21.07 9.72 13.61
CA ARG A 83 -19.75 10.03 13.05
C ARG A 83 -18.71 10.18 14.14
N PHE A 84 -17.55 9.61 13.91
CA PHE A 84 -16.39 9.78 14.78
C PHE A 84 -15.39 10.69 14.10
N GLU A 85 -15.26 11.89 14.65
CA GLU A 85 -14.39 12.93 14.15
C GLU A 85 -13.08 12.96 14.93
N ILE A 86 -11.97 13.27 14.26
CA ILE A 86 -10.72 13.60 14.91
C ILE A 86 -10.64 15.12 15.05
N ASP A 87 -10.52 15.60 16.28
CA ASP A 87 -10.33 17.02 16.53
C ASP A 87 -8.89 17.42 16.22
N VAL A 88 -8.70 17.93 15.00
CA VAL A 88 -7.48 18.56 14.51
C VAL A 88 -7.62 20.08 14.42
N SER A 89 -8.61 20.66 15.12
CA SER A 89 -8.93 22.08 15.05
C SER A 89 -7.81 22.93 15.66
N LYS A 90 -7.41 23.99 14.97
CA LYS A 90 -6.49 25.00 15.52
C LYS A 90 -7.22 25.75 16.63
N LYS A 91 -6.60 25.89 17.80
CA LYS A 91 -7.17 26.69 18.90
C LYS A 91 -6.80 28.16 18.75
N LYS A 92 -5.64 28.47 18.17
CA LYS A 92 -5.17 29.84 17.91
C LYS A 92 -4.57 29.98 16.51
N VAL A 93 -4.69 31.18 15.94
CA VAL A 93 -3.95 31.57 14.74
C VAL A 93 -2.47 31.56 15.07
N GLY A 94 -1.67 30.79 14.34
CA GLY A 94 -0.23 30.60 14.61
C GLY A 94 0.13 29.36 15.44
N ASP A 95 -0.85 28.58 15.93
CA ASP A 95 -0.55 27.28 16.57
C ASP A 95 0.12 26.33 15.55
N GLU A 96 1.14 25.60 16.03
CA GLU A 96 1.79 24.54 15.26
C GLU A 96 0.74 23.52 14.76
N ASN A 97 0.96 22.96 13.58
CA ASN A 97 0.05 21.98 13.01
C ASN A 97 -0.09 20.77 13.96
N ILE A 98 -1.27 20.61 14.59
CA ILE A 98 -1.62 19.40 15.32
C ILE A 98 -1.68 18.27 14.29
N ILE A 99 -0.75 17.31 14.40
CA ILE A 99 -0.69 16.13 13.53
C ILE A 99 -1.05 14.90 14.34
N ALA A 100 -2.24 14.34 14.08
CA ALA A 100 -2.57 13.01 14.56
C ALA A 100 -1.85 11.96 13.69
N LYS A 101 -1.18 11.01 14.34
CA LYS A 101 -0.49 9.88 13.67
C LYS A 101 -1.19 8.59 14.05
N ILE A 102 -1.74 7.90 13.04
CA ILE A 102 -2.52 6.70 13.27
C ILE A 102 -1.93 5.55 12.44
N PRO A 103 -1.42 4.49 13.08
CA PRO A 103 -0.89 3.34 12.36
C PRO A 103 -2.02 2.59 11.67
N PHE A 104 -1.74 2.05 10.48
CA PHE A 104 -2.68 1.24 9.73
C PHE A 104 -1.99 0.03 9.09
N HIS A 105 -2.81 -0.96 8.74
CA HIS A 105 -2.42 -2.09 7.90
C HIS A 105 -3.55 -2.43 6.95
N ALA A 106 -3.21 -3.00 5.80
CA ALA A 106 -4.15 -3.44 4.79
C ALA A 106 -3.50 -4.51 3.92
N PHE A 107 -4.29 -5.39 3.32
CA PHE A 107 -3.86 -6.01 2.06
C PHE A 107 -4.10 -5.01 0.95
N THR A 108 -3.27 -4.96 -0.09
CA THR A 108 -3.48 -4.05 -1.22
C THR A 108 -3.13 -4.74 -2.52
N TRP A 109 -3.79 -4.31 -3.58
CA TRP A 109 -3.36 -4.59 -4.94
C TRP A 109 -2.94 -3.28 -5.63
N GLY A 110 -2.13 -3.43 -6.66
CA GLY A 110 -1.58 -2.29 -7.37
C GLY A 110 -0.95 -2.66 -8.69
N VAL A 111 -0.38 -1.63 -9.33
CA VAL A 111 0.39 -1.76 -10.56
C VAL A 111 1.79 -1.22 -10.33
N SER A 112 2.78 -1.83 -10.98
CA SER A 112 4.16 -1.36 -10.94
C SER A 112 4.79 -1.34 -12.32
N VAL A 113 5.63 -0.33 -12.49
CA VAL A 113 6.51 -0.16 -13.62
C VAL A 113 7.94 -0.28 -13.13
N ILE A 114 8.70 -1.21 -13.74
CA ILE A 114 10.08 -1.53 -13.34
C ILE A 114 11.03 -1.10 -14.47
N PRO A 115 11.33 0.21 -14.61
CA PRO A 115 12.13 0.75 -15.69
C PRO A 115 13.60 0.29 -15.67
N TYR A 116 14.12 -0.14 -14.52
CA TYR A 116 15.52 -0.50 -14.37
C TYR A 116 15.65 -1.89 -13.76
N ARG A 117 16.36 -2.78 -14.45
CA ARG A 117 16.66 -4.14 -14.00
C ARG A 117 18.16 -4.38 -14.06
N ILE A 118 18.67 -5.09 -13.06
CA ILE A 118 20.03 -5.62 -13.03
C ILE A 118 19.92 -7.13 -13.03
N ARG A 119 20.58 -7.78 -13.99
CA ARG A 119 20.65 -9.23 -14.12
C ARG A 119 22.02 -9.71 -13.64
N PHE A 120 22.02 -10.78 -12.86
CA PHE A 120 23.25 -11.36 -12.36
C PHE A 120 24.07 -12.00 -13.51
N PRO A 121 25.40 -12.10 -13.36
CA PRO A 121 26.26 -12.75 -14.35
C PRO A 121 25.79 -14.18 -14.66
N GLN A 122 25.76 -14.56 -15.94
CA GLN A 122 25.39 -15.91 -16.40
C GLN A 122 26.29 -16.28 -17.59
N ASN A 123 26.76 -17.54 -17.68
CA ASN A 123 27.53 -18.04 -18.82
C ASN A 123 28.71 -17.13 -19.25
N ASN A 124 29.53 -16.68 -18.30
CA ASN A 124 30.66 -15.75 -18.51
C ASN A 124 30.26 -14.35 -19.01
N ILE A 125 28.96 -14.04 -19.05
CA ILE A 125 28.48 -12.70 -19.33
C ILE A 125 28.49 -11.93 -18.02
N PRO A 126 29.09 -10.72 -18.00
CA PRO A 126 29.15 -9.90 -16.80
C PRO A 126 27.75 -9.46 -16.36
N LEU A 127 27.71 -8.81 -15.19
CA LEU A 127 26.52 -8.13 -14.69
C LEU A 127 25.99 -7.17 -15.76
N SER A 128 24.71 -7.30 -16.11
CA SER A 128 24.07 -6.43 -17.11
C SER A 128 22.95 -5.61 -16.48
N SER A 129 22.79 -4.38 -16.95
CA SER A 129 21.64 -3.54 -16.63
C SER A 129 20.79 -3.31 -17.88
N GLU A 130 19.48 -3.31 -17.69
CA GLU A 130 18.50 -3.15 -18.75
C GLU A 130 17.52 -2.05 -18.34
N THR A 131 17.29 -1.09 -19.24
CA THR A 131 16.27 -0.06 -19.08
C THR A 131 15.07 -0.38 -19.95
N LYS A 132 13.99 -0.87 -19.32
CA LYS A 132 12.78 -1.27 -20.03
C LYS A 132 11.53 -1.02 -19.20
N ILE A 133 10.49 -0.49 -19.83
CA ILE A 133 9.20 -0.28 -19.19
C ILE A 133 8.41 -1.58 -19.23
N ASP A 134 8.28 -2.23 -18.07
CA ASP A 134 7.46 -3.41 -17.89
C ASP A 134 6.31 -3.12 -16.94
N PHE A 135 5.14 -3.67 -17.25
CA PHE A 135 3.94 -3.51 -16.43
C PHE A 135 3.69 -4.78 -15.63
N SER A 136 3.51 -4.62 -14.33
CA SER A 136 3.22 -5.71 -13.40
C SER A 136 2.04 -5.39 -12.50
N PHE A 137 1.25 -6.42 -12.22
CA PHE A 137 0.25 -6.43 -11.17
C PHE A 137 0.91 -6.89 -9.88
N MET A 138 0.52 -6.26 -8.78
CA MET A 138 1.03 -6.56 -7.46
C MET A 138 -0.10 -6.86 -6.50
N TYR A 139 0.13 -7.80 -5.59
CA TYR A 139 -0.77 -8.08 -4.48
C TYR A 139 0.06 -8.37 -3.22
N GLY A 140 -0.28 -7.73 -2.11
CA GLY A 140 0.53 -7.83 -0.91
C GLY A 140 -0.05 -7.20 0.35
N PHE A 141 0.79 -7.15 1.37
CA PHE A 141 0.47 -6.56 2.67
C PHE A 141 1.17 -5.21 2.82
N THR A 142 0.38 -4.19 3.17
CA THR A 142 0.81 -2.82 3.43
C THR A 142 0.69 -2.50 4.90
N THR A 143 1.73 -1.88 5.45
CA THR A 143 1.75 -1.33 6.80
C THR A 143 2.25 0.09 6.77
N GLY A 144 1.70 0.97 7.60
CA GLY A 144 2.02 2.38 7.52
C GLY A 144 1.46 3.23 8.65
N THR A 145 1.57 4.54 8.46
CA THR A 145 1.02 5.56 9.35
C THR A 145 0.33 6.64 8.52
N ALA A 146 -0.92 6.93 8.87
CA ALA A 146 -1.63 8.11 8.39
C ALA A 146 -1.26 9.31 9.28
N LYS A 147 -0.77 10.37 8.64
CA LYS A 147 -0.58 11.69 9.24
C LYS A 147 -1.77 12.54 8.85
N ILE A 148 -2.48 13.01 9.85
CA ILE A 148 -3.74 13.73 9.69
C ILE A 148 -3.52 15.14 10.22
N ASN A 149 -3.81 16.13 9.39
CA ASN A 149 -3.89 17.53 9.78
C ASN A 149 -5.25 18.10 9.33
N HIS A 150 -5.52 19.36 9.68
CA HIS A 150 -6.76 20.04 9.31
C HIS A 150 -7.01 20.21 7.79
N GLU A 151 -6.00 20.00 6.94
CA GLU A 151 -6.11 20.22 5.48
C GLU A 151 -6.14 18.92 4.67
N ARG A 152 -5.43 17.89 5.14
CA ARG A 152 -5.14 16.68 4.37
C ARG A 152 -4.80 15.48 5.25
N ILE A 153 -5.04 14.32 4.67
CA ILE A 153 -4.59 13.03 5.17
C ILE A 153 -3.46 12.58 4.27
N THR A 154 -2.32 12.25 4.87
CA THR A 154 -1.14 11.76 4.15
C THR A 154 -0.72 10.42 4.72
N HIS A 155 -0.70 9.40 3.88
CA HIS A 155 -0.27 8.05 4.27
C HIS A 155 1.21 7.87 3.94
N PHE A 156 1.97 7.32 4.88
CA PHE A 156 3.33 6.83 4.64
C PHE A 156 3.32 5.33 4.92
N TYR A 157 3.85 4.53 4.00
CA TYR A 157 3.71 3.08 4.10
C TYR A 157 4.84 2.31 3.44
N PHE A 158 4.92 1.05 3.86
CA PHE A 158 5.72 0.01 3.25
C PHE A 158 4.80 -1.14 2.82
N THR A 159 4.98 -1.64 1.61
CA THR A 159 4.22 -2.78 1.08
C THR A 159 5.18 -3.89 0.70
N THR A 160 4.90 -5.10 1.17
CA THR A 160 5.56 -6.33 0.72
C THR A 160 4.55 -7.12 -0.09
N SER A 161 4.89 -7.44 -1.34
CA SER A 161 3.93 -7.97 -2.31
C SER A 161 4.57 -8.99 -3.23
N ALA A 162 3.77 -9.93 -3.73
CA ALA A 162 4.11 -10.69 -4.92
C ALA A 162 3.70 -9.88 -6.15
N PHE A 163 4.41 -10.06 -7.25
CA PHE A 163 4.05 -9.44 -8.53
C PHE A 163 4.08 -10.44 -9.68
N VAL A 164 3.27 -10.16 -10.69
CA VAL A 164 3.27 -10.84 -11.98
C VAL A 164 3.02 -9.83 -13.08
N GLY A 165 3.74 -9.91 -14.19
CA GLY A 165 3.69 -8.90 -15.23
C GLY A 165 4.16 -9.39 -16.58
N ALA A 166 3.85 -8.62 -17.62
CA ALA A 166 4.35 -8.85 -18.96
C ALA A 166 5.64 -8.04 -19.16
N THR A 167 6.64 -8.69 -19.74
CA THR A 167 7.92 -8.10 -20.16
C THR A 167 8.30 -8.67 -21.54
N SER A 168 9.54 -8.42 -21.97
CA SER A 168 10.10 -8.98 -23.19
C SER A 168 11.49 -9.49 -22.91
N ALA A 169 11.82 -10.64 -23.49
CA ALA A 169 13.16 -11.17 -23.49
C ALA A 169 13.84 -10.80 -24.81
N SER A 170 14.97 -10.09 -24.73
CA SER A 170 15.84 -9.85 -25.87
C SER A 170 16.72 -11.08 -26.10
N LEU A 171 16.46 -11.81 -27.19
CA LEU A 171 17.26 -12.95 -27.65
C LEU A 171 18.18 -12.44 -28.76
N LYS A 172 19.44 -12.22 -28.39
CA LYS A 172 20.52 -11.82 -29.29
C LYS A 172 21.65 -12.84 -29.22
N THR A 173 22.55 -12.80 -30.18
CA THR A 173 23.80 -13.59 -30.16
C THR A 173 24.51 -13.58 -28.79
N GLU A 174 24.51 -12.44 -28.11
CA GLU A 174 25.11 -12.29 -26.78
C GLU A 174 24.24 -12.82 -25.65
N THR A 175 22.92 -12.93 -25.79
CA THR A 175 22.02 -13.30 -24.69
C THR A 175 21.47 -14.72 -24.81
N VAL A 176 22.09 -15.55 -25.65
CA VAL A 176 21.72 -16.95 -25.86
C VAL A 176 22.88 -17.91 -25.60
N THR A 177 22.55 -19.12 -25.14
CA THR A 177 23.53 -20.19 -24.86
C THR A 177 24.18 -20.77 -26.11
N ASN A 178 23.44 -20.82 -27.23
CA ASN A 178 23.94 -21.31 -28.51
C ASN A 178 23.49 -20.37 -29.65
N PRO A 179 24.35 -19.43 -30.08
CA PRO A 179 23.99 -18.44 -31.10
C PRO A 179 23.67 -19.04 -32.46
N GLN A 180 24.19 -20.22 -32.79
CA GLN A 180 23.97 -20.86 -34.10
C GLN A 180 22.51 -21.32 -34.27
N LEU A 181 21.79 -21.54 -33.16
CA LEU A 181 20.37 -21.87 -33.17
C LEU A 181 19.48 -20.64 -33.37
N LEU A 182 20.05 -19.44 -33.28
CA LEU A 182 19.34 -18.17 -33.47
C LEU A 182 19.61 -17.66 -34.90
N SER A 183 18.63 -17.83 -35.79
CA SER A 183 18.75 -17.38 -37.18
C SER A 183 18.73 -15.86 -37.31
N ILE A 184 17.96 -15.18 -36.46
CA ILE A 184 17.78 -13.72 -36.44
C ILE A 184 17.57 -13.29 -34.98
N ASP A 185 18.20 -12.18 -34.57
CA ASP A 185 17.94 -11.53 -33.30
C ASP A 185 16.45 -11.17 -33.18
N GLN A 186 15.84 -11.50 -32.04
CA GLN A 186 14.41 -11.33 -31.85
C GLN A 186 14.07 -10.95 -30.40
N ASN A 187 12.92 -10.30 -30.23
CA ASN A 187 12.35 -10.03 -28.92
C ASN A 187 11.14 -10.94 -28.71
N ASN A 188 11.21 -11.79 -27.70
CA ASN A 188 10.09 -12.64 -27.32
C ASN A 188 9.27 -11.96 -26.22
N VAL A 189 7.96 -12.22 -26.20
CA VAL A 189 7.13 -11.91 -25.03
C VAL A 189 7.63 -12.77 -23.87
N ALA A 190 7.68 -12.19 -22.68
CA ALA A 190 8.08 -12.88 -21.47
C ALA A 190 7.13 -12.53 -20.31
N PHE A 191 7.00 -13.45 -19.37
CA PHE A 191 6.32 -13.19 -18.10
C PHE A 191 7.35 -12.97 -17.01
N ALA A 192 7.17 -11.89 -16.25
CA ALA A 192 7.93 -11.60 -15.05
C ALA A 192 7.10 -11.96 -13.82
N TYR A 193 7.70 -12.60 -12.82
CA TYR A 193 7.08 -12.80 -11.51
C TYR A 193 8.11 -12.66 -10.40
N GLY A 194 7.65 -12.41 -9.17
CA GLY A 194 8.55 -12.37 -8.03
C GLY A 194 7.99 -11.62 -6.83
N LEU A 195 8.89 -11.04 -6.05
CA LEU A 195 8.59 -10.26 -4.84
C LEU A 195 8.94 -8.80 -5.05
N ASN A 196 8.14 -7.92 -4.45
CA ASN A 196 8.32 -6.48 -4.54
C ASN A 196 8.14 -5.84 -3.17
N LEU A 197 9.12 -5.00 -2.81
CA LEU A 197 9.10 -4.12 -1.65
C LEU A 197 8.86 -2.70 -2.13
N MET A 198 7.85 -2.02 -1.59
CA MET A 198 7.50 -0.67 -1.99
C MET A 198 7.49 0.24 -0.77
N ALA A 199 8.14 1.40 -0.87
CA ALA A 199 8.02 2.48 0.09
C ALA A 199 7.32 3.66 -0.57
N GLY A 200 6.24 4.15 0.04
CA GLY A 200 5.35 5.08 -0.63
C GLY A 200 4.73 6.15 0.24
N ARG A 201 4.18 7.15 -0.45
CA ARG A 201 3.36 8.21 0.10
C ARG A 201 2.01 8.24 -0.62
N ASN A 202 0.92 8.17 0.13
CA ASN A 202 -0.46 8.06 -0.38
C ASN A 202 -0.68 6.80 -1.24
N ASN A 203 -0.76 6.92 -2.56
CA ASN A 203 -0.97 5.79 -3.46
C ASN A 203 0.24 5.54 -4.37
N PHE A 204 1.32 6.29 -4.23
CA PHE A 204 2.50 6.21 -5.12
C PHE A 204 3.77 5.95 -4.30
N GLY A 205 4.69 5.18 -4.85
CA GLY A 205 5.94 4.85 -4.17
C GLY A 205 7.01 4.32 -5.09
N VAL A 206 8.22 4.28 -4.54
CA VAL A 206 9.36 3.63 -5.17
C VAL A 206 9.36 2.17 -4.76
N SER A 207 9.68 1.31 -5.70
CA SER A 207 9.70 -0.13 -5.49
C SER A 207 11.05 -0.74 -5.81
N PHE A 208 11.40 -1.75 -5.02
CA PHE A 208 12.51 -2.65 -5.22
C PHE A 208 11.95 -4.05 -5.46
N SER A 209 12.32 -4.68 -6.57
CA SER A 209 11.79 -5.96 -7.00
C SER A 209 12.89 -7.01 -7.06
N LEU A 210 12.59 -8.22 -6.63
CA LEU A 210 13.35 -9.43 -6.93
C LEU A 210 12.47 -10.30 -7.82
N GLY A 211 12.86 -10.46 -9.08
CA GLY A 211 12.03 -11.12 -10.08
C GLY A 211 12.74 -12.20 -10.86
N PHE A 212 11.93 -12.96 -11.60
CA PHE A 212 12.32 -14.00 -12.53
C PHE A 212 11.56 -13.78 -13.83
N ASP A 213 12.22 -13.98 -14.96
CA ASP A 213 11.59 -13.87 -16.27
C ASP A 213 11.49 -15.24 -16.95
N VAL A 214 10.37 -15.48 -17.61
CA VAL A 214 10.12 -16.66 -18.43
C VAL A 214 9.76 -16.19 -19.83
N ALA A 215 10.71 -16.30 -20.76
CA ALA A 215 10.47 -16.06 -22.17
C ALA A 215 9.53 -17.13 -22.74
N LEU A 216 8.62 -16.69 -23.60
CA LEU A 216 7.69 -17.54 -24.34
C LEU A 216 8.12 -17.64 -25.80
N GLY A 217 7.56 -18.61 -26.52
CA GLY A 217 7.78 -18.77 -27.96
C GLY A 217 9.04 -19.55 -28.32
N LYS A 218 9.33 -19.58 -29.63
CA LYS A 218 10.46 -20.32 -30.19
C LYS A 218 11.78 -19.77 -29.66
N ASN A 219 12.74 -20.66 -29.37
CA ASN A 219 14.06 -20.32 -28.84
C ASN A 219 14.08 -19.73 -27.41
N SER A 220 12.97 -19.75 -26.66
CA SER A 220 12.99 -19.31 -25.25
C SER A 220 13.94 -20.14 -24.37
N SER A 221 14.11 -21.43 -24.69
CA SER A 221 14.98 -22.35 -23.95
C SER A 221 16.47 -22.01 -24.08
N ILE A 222 16.89 -21.28 -25.12
CA ILE A 222 18.29 -20.90 -25.30
C ILE A 222 18.62 -19.56 -24.65
N TRP A 223 17.64 -18.81 -24.14
CA TRP A 223 17.86 -17.53 -23.47
C TRP A 223 18.58 -17.73 -22.13
N ILE A 224 19.73 -17.07 -21.94
CA ILE A 224 20.58 -17.28 -20.75
C ILE A 224 19.92 -16.84 -19.44
N TYR A 225 18.95 -15.91 -19.51
CA TYR A 225 18.24 -15.38 -18.35
C TYR A 225 16.90 -16.07 -18.09
N GLN A 226 16.62 -17.18 -18.79
CA GLN A 226 15.41 -17.97 -18.57
C GLN A 226 15.34 -18.47 -17.13
N ASN A 227 14.29 -18.06 -16.42
CA ASN A 227 14.06 -18.36 -15.01
C ASN A 227 15.25 -18.00 -14.08
N LYS A 228 16.01 -16.95 -14.45
CA LYS A 228 17.11 -16.45 -13.63
C LYS A 228 16.66 -15.23 -12.82
N PRO A 229 17.16 -15.07 -11.58
CA PRO A 229 16.80 -13.93 -10.76
C PRO A 229 17.37 -12.64 -11.34
N TRP A 230 16.64 -11.55 -11.12
CA TRP A 230 17.07 -10.18 -11.38
C TRP A 230 16.57 -9.28 -10.26
N ILE A 231 17.25 -8.16 -10.04
CA ILE A 231 16.78 -7.11 -9.13
C ILE A 231 16.34 -5.89 -9.94
N GLY A 232 15.28 -5.22 -9.51
CA GLY A 232 14.73 -4.09 -10.23
C GLY A 232 14.38 -2.94 -9.32
N ILE A 233 14.43 -1.73 -9.88
CA ILE A 233 13.98 -0.51 -9.22
C ILE A 233 12.89 0.09 -10.09
N GLY A 234 11.82 0.56 -9.45
CA GLY A 234 10.72 1.16 -10.17
C GLY A 234 9.76 1.97 -9.35
N PHE A 235 8.58 2.16 -9.93
CA PHE A 235 7.51 2.96 -9.37
C PHE A 235 6.25 2.11 -9.31
N SER A 236 5.60 2.14 -8.17
CA SER A 236 4.37 1.39 -7.93
C SER A 236 3.25 2.33 -7.53
N SER A 237 2.03 1.94 -7.85
CA SER A 237 0.83 2.57 -7.33
C SER A 237 -0.11 1.56 -6.72
N ASN A 238 -0.51 1.80 -5.47
CA ASN A 238 -1.56 1.04 -4.79
C ASN A 238 -2.92 1.56 -5.22
N LEU A 239 -3.75 0.66 -5.75
CA LEU A 239 -5.08 1.00 -6.28
C LEU A 239 -6.22 0.67 -5.33
N GLY A 240 -5.94 0.12 -4.14
CA GLY A 240 -6.93 -0.15 -3.08
C GLY A 240 -7.09 -1.65 -2.79
N LEU A 241 -8.23 -2.01 -2.19
CA LEU A 241 -8.63 -3.39 -1.88
C LEU A 241 -9.73 -3.89 -2.81
N LEU A 242 -9.74 -5.20 -3.08
CA LEU A 242 -10.94 -5.93 -3.50
C LEU A 242 -11.65 -6.36 -2.20
N LYS A 243 -12.96 -6.12 -2.12
CA LYS A 243 -13.80 -6.51 -0.96
C LYS A 243 -13.89 -8.02 -0.80
#